data_AF-A0A8S1DSP1-F1
#
_entry.id   AF-A0A8S1DSP1-F1
#
_cell.length_a   1.000
_cell.length_b   1.000
_cell.length_c   1.000
_cell.angle_alpha   90.00
_cell.angle_beta   90.00
_cell.angle_gamma   90.00
#
_symmetry.space_group_name_H-M   'P 1'
#
loop_
_entity.id
_entity.type
_entity.pdbx_description
1 polymer ?
#
loop_
_entity_poly.entity_id
_entity_poly.type
_entity_poly.pdbx_seq_one_letter_code
_entity_poly.pdbx_strand_id
1 'polypeptide(L)'
;MLNQQVQQQQQQQQKQQQQQQPPQPKQTRTDIAVPYGWRRLLVNNTIVYISPSGAEICSREAARQYLITPGNCKCGLECPLHLDNVFCFDPKPEIA
;
A
#
# COMPACT_ATOMS: atom_id res chain seq x y z
N MET A 1 38.21 -27.94 -31.51
CA MET A 1 36.73 -27.99 -31.61
C MET A 1 36.07 -28.34 -30.27
N LEU A 2 36.63 -29.28 -29.49
CA LEU A 2 36.10 -29.66 -28.17
C LEU A 2 35.99 -28.49 -27.17
N ASN A 3 37.01 -27.63 -27.08
CA ASN A 3 37.00 -26.46 -26.18
C ASN A 3 35.93 -25.42 -26.55
N GLN A 4 35.61 -25.29 -27.83
CA GLN A 4 34.58 -24.34 -28.30
C GLN A 4 33.17 -24.87 -28.00
N GLN A 5 33.00 -26.20 -28.02
CA GLN A 5 31.76 -26.87 -27.66
C GLN A 5 31.50 -26.79 -26.15
N VAL A 6 32.55 -26.94 -25.33
CA VAL A 6 32.47 -26.75 -23.87
C VAL A 6 32.09 -25.31 -23.50
N GLN A 7 32.60 -24.31 -24.21
CA GLN A 7 32.22 -22.91 -23.99
C GLN A 7 30.76 -22.61 -24.37
N GLN A 8 30.26 -23.17 -25.46
CA GLN A 8 28.84 -23.02 -25.84
C GLN A 8 27.89 -23.71 -24.84
N GLN A 9 28.30 -24.87 -24.30
CA GLN A 9 27.51 -25.58 -23.29
C GLN A 9 27.45 -24.82 -21.96
N GLN A 10 28.55 -24.18 -21.54
CA GLN A 10 28.55 -23.31 -20.36
C GLN A 10 27.66 -22.07 -20.52
N GLN A 11 27.64 -21.43 -21.70
CA GLN A 11 26.76 -20.29 -21.96
C GLN A 11 25.27 -20.66 -21.92
N GLN A 12 24.90 -21.86 -22.38
CA GLN A 12 23.50 -22.33 -22.31
C GLN A 12 23.06 -22.60 -20.87
N GLN A 13 23.95 -23.14 -20.02
CA GLN A 13 23.64 -23.35 -18.59
C GLN A 13 23.44 -22.04 -17.82
N GLN A 14 24.21 -21.00 -18.11
CA GLN A 14 24.05 -19.69 -17.45
C GLN A 14 22.73 -19.00 -17.80
N LYS A 15 22.24 -19.12 -19.04
CA LYS A 15 20.94 -18.54 -19.44
C LYS A 15 19.74 -19.18 -18.74
N GLN A 16 19.81 -20.46 -18.38
CA GLN A 16 18.70 -21.15 -17.71
C GLN A 16 18.54 -20.78 -16.22
N GLN A 17 19.60 -20.30 -15.57
CA GLN A 17 19.51 -19.87 -14.17
C GLN A 17 18.92 -18.46 -14.00
N GLN A 18 19.03 -17.58 -15.00
CA GLN A 18 18.47 -16.22 -14.93
C GLN A 18 16.95 -16.14 -15.14
N GLN A 19 16.30 -17.23 -15.57
CA GLN A 19 14.84 -17.28 -15.80
C GLN A 19 14.05 -17.96 -14.67
N GLN A 20 14.71 -18.39 -13.59
CA GLN A 20 14.07 -19.09 -12.47
C GLN A 20 14.08 -18.31 -11.15
N GLN A 21 14.31 -16.99 -11.19
CA GLN A 21 13.75 -16.20 -10.10
C GLN A 21 12.23 -16.24 -10.30
N PRO A 22 11.44 -16.70 -9.30
CA PRO A 22 10.02 -16.38 -9.31
C PRO A 22 9.91 -14.88 -9.57
N PRO A 23 8.93 -14.39 -10.36
CA PRO A 23 8.66 -12.97 -10.36
C PRO A 23 8.47 -12.62 -8.89
N GLN A 24 9.46 -11.94 -8.30
CA GLN A 24 9.30 -11.41 -6.96
C GLN A 24 8.01 -10.59 -7.07
N PRO A 25 7.00 -10.80 -6.22
CA PRO A 25 5.85 -9.93 -6.22
C PRO A 25 6.45 -8.53 -6.19
N LYS A 26 6.18 -7.74 -7.23
CA LYS A 26 6.61 -6.35 -7.29
C LYS A 26 5.96 -5.78 -6.05
N GLN A 27 6.73 -5.65 -4.98
CA GLN A 27 6.25 -5.19 -3.69
C GLN A 27 5.86 -3.75 -3.92
N THR A 28 4.63 -3.55 -4.38
CA THR A 28 3.95 -2.28 -4.32
C THR A 28 3.73 -2.06 -2.85
N ARG A 29 4.73 -1.49 -2.17
CA ARG A 29 4.46 -0.73 -0.96
C ARG A 29 3.42 0.29 -1.39
N THR A 30 2.17 0.01 -1.08
CA THR A 30 1.13 1.02 -1.08
C THR A 30 1.47 1.90 0.11
N ASP A 31 2.40 2.82 -0.11
CA ASP A 31 2.68 3.89 0.85
C ASP A 31 1.38 4.68 0.96
N ILE A 32 0.62 4.39 2.02
CA ILE A 32 -0.66 5.03 2.26
C ILE A 32 -0.35 6.44 2.76
N ALA A 33 -0.53 7.41 1.87
CA ALA A 33 -0.36 8.81 2.20
C ALA A 33 -1.43 9.23 3.23
N VAL A 34 -1.01 9.55 4.44
CA VAL A 34 -1.89 10.07 5.49
C VAL A 34 -1.96 11.60 5.35
N PRO A 35 -3.16 12.20 5.27
CA PRO A 35 -3.30 13.65 5.13
C PRO A 35 -2.69 14.43 6.29
N TYR A 36 -2.32 15.69 6.03
CA TYR A 36 -1.70 16.54 7.06
C TYR A 36 -2.62 16.71 8.28
N GLY A 37 -2.06 16.49 9.48
CA GLY A 37 -2.79 16.57 10.74
C GLY A 37 -3.64 15.34 11.06
N TRP A 38 -3.71 14.36 10.17
CA TRP A 38 -4.34 13.07 10.42
C TRP A 38 -3.31 12.06 10.90
N ARG A 39 -3.76 11.06 11.65
CA ARG A 39 -2.95 9.89 12.02
C ARG A 39 -3.65 8.62 11.58
N ARG A 40 -2.88 7.62 11.18
CA ARG A 40 -3.36 6.27 10.87
C ARG A 40 -2.71 5.29 11.83
N LEU A 41 -3.52 4.47 12.50
CA LEU A 41 -3.09 3.50 13.51
C LEU A 41 -3.64 2.12 13.15
N LEU A 42 -2.87 1.07 13.43
CA LEU A 42 -3.36 -0.31 13.41
C LEU A 42 -3.60 -0.74 14.86
N VAL A 43 -4.87 -0.89 15.24
CA VAL A 43 -5.29 -1.29 16.59
C VAL A 43 -6.09 -2.57 16.49
N ASN A 44 -5.65 -3.64 17.15
CA ASN A 44 -6.35 -4.94 17.14
C ASN A 44 -6.71 -5.40 15.71
N ASN A 45 -5.76 -5.32 14.78
CA ASN A 45 -5.97 -5.70 13.38
C ASN A 45 -6.99 -4.83 12.61
N THR A 46 -7.33 -3.65 13.15
CA THR A 46 -8.26 -2.68 12.55
C THR A 46 -7.54 -1.36 12.31
N ILE A 47 -7.72 -0.77 11.12
CA ILE A 47 -7.17 0.56 10.82
C ILE A 47 -8.07 1.64 11.41
N VAL A 48 -7.47 2.55 12.17
CA VAL A 48 -8.14 3.71 12.76
C VAL A 48 -7.44 4.97 12.30
N TYR A 49 -8.20 5.88 11.70
CA TYR A 49 -7.78 7.24 11.41
C TYR A 49 -8.18 8.16 12.56
N ILE A 50 -7.26 9.02 13.00
CA ILE A 50 -7.54 10.08 13.96
C ILE A 50 -7.46 11.41 13.24
N SER A 51 -8.55 12.16 13.24
CA SER A 51 -8.63 13.51 12.68
C SER A 51 -7.79 14.52 13.47
N PRO A 52 -7.48 15.71 12.91
CA PRO A 52 -6.79 16.78 13.64
C PRO A 52 -7.51 17.22 14.92
N SER A 53 -8.83 17.04 14.99
CA SER A 53 -9.66 17.33 16.17
C SER A 53 -9.79 16.14 17.14
N GLY A 54 -9.13 15.02 16.89
CA GLY A 54 -9.11 13.85 17.77
C GLY A 54 -10.22 12.83 17.56
N ALA A 55 -11.12 13.03 16.59
CA ALA A 55 -12.16 12.03 16.29
C ALA A 55 -11.55 10.78 15.65
N GLU A 56 -12.00 9.61 16.09
CA GLU A 56 -11.57 8.29 15.62
C GLU A 56 -12.52 7.76 14.55
N ILE A 57 -11.95 7.29 13.46
CA ILE A 57 -12.67 6.81 12.29
C ILE A 57 -12.07 5.45 11.91
N CYS A 58 -12.83 4.38 12.09
CA CYS A 58 -12.36 3.00 11.92
C CYS A 58 -12.97 2.28 10.70
N SER A 59 -13.84 2.95 9.95
CA SER A 59 -14.47 2.38 8.76
C SER A 59 -14.80 3.45 7.72
N ARG A 60 -15.09 2.99 6.50
CA ARG A 60 -15.49 3.84 5.39
C ARG A 60 -16.81 4.56 5.67
N GLU A 61 -17.74 3.88 6.31
CA GLU A 61 -19.05 4.40 6.70
C GLU A 61 -18.88 5.48 7.78
N ALA A 62 -18.01 5.24 8.77
CA ALA A 62 -17.67 6.24 9.77
C ALA A 62 -16.99 7.47 9.15
N ALA A 63 -16.11 7.27 8.16
CA ALA A 63 -15.49 8.38 7.43
C ALA A 63 -16.53 9.22 6.67
N ARG A 64 -17.47 8.59 5.97
CA ARG A 64 -18.57 9.30 5.30
C ARG A 64 -19.37 10.12 6.30
N GLN A 65 -19.78 9.51 7.42
CA GLN A 65 -20.54 10.19 8.46
C GLN A 65 -19.76 11.38 9.05
N TYR A 66 -18.46 11.20 9.30
CA TYR A 66 -17.58 12.27 9.79
C TYR A 66 -17.51 13.45 8.82
N LEU A 67 -17.39 13.16 7.52
CA LEU A 67 -17.27 14.16 6.46
C LEU A 67 -18.57 14.93 6.20
N ILE A 68 -19.74 14.32 6.38
CA ILE A 68 -21.03 15.03 6.24
C ILE A 68 -21.49 15.72 7.52
N THR A 69 -21.01 15.29 8.69
CA THR A 69 -21.36 15.92 9.97
C THR A 69 -20.80 17.35 10.01
N PRO A 70 -21.64 18.37 10.23
CA PRO A 70 -21.20 19.75 10.38
C PRO A 70 -20.40 19.92 11.68
N GLY A 71 -19.45 20.87 11.69
CA GLY A 71 -18.60 21.15 12.85
C GLY A 71 -17.35 20.26 12.98
N ASN A 72 -17.25 19.17 12.22
CA ASN A 72 -16.03 18.36 12.18
C ASN A 72 -14.90 19.07 11.42
N CYS A 73 -13.68 18.99 11.96
CA CYS A 73 -12.48 19.55 11.35
C CYS A 73 -12.02 18.67 10.17
N LYS A 74 -12.13 19.19 8.95
CA LYS A 74 -11.75 18.49 7.70
C LYS A 74 -10.45 19.04 7.09
N CYS A 75 -9.66 19.74 7.89
CA CYS A 75 -8.39 20.32 7.46
C CYS A 75 -7.42 19.24 6.98
N GLY A 76 -6.56 19.60 6.03
CA GLY A 76 -5.57 18.69 5.44
C GLY A 76 -6.12 17.73 4.37
N LEU A 77 -7.44 17.70 4.14
CA LEU A 77 -8.05 16.95 3.05
C LEU A 77 -8.08 17.78 1.77
N GLU A 78 -7.58 17.23 0.67
CA GLU A 78 -7.62 17.89 -0.64
C GLU A 78 -8.99 17.75 -1.30
N CYS A 79 -9.46 18.82 -1.94
CA CYS A 79 -10.70 18.85 -2.71
C CYS A 79 -10.40 18.80 -4.22
N PRO A 80 -11.10 17.98 -5.02
CA PRO A 80 -12.21 17.09 -4.63
C PRO A 80 -11.75 15.86 -3.84
N LEU A 81 -12.40 15.64 -2.70
CA LEU A 81 -12.06 14.56 -1.78
C LEU A 81 -12.60 13.23 -2.28
N HIS A 82 -11.70 12.34 -2.68
CA HIS A 82 -12.02 10.96 -3.01
C HIS A 82 -11.76 10.06 -1.80
N LEU A 83 -12.83 9.66 -1.12
CA LEU A 83 -12.74 8.97 0.17
C LEU A 83 -11.93 7.68 0.09
N ASP A 84 -12.12 6.86 -0.95
CA ASP A 84 -11.40 5.59 -1.13
C ASP A 84 -9.90 5.78 -1.42
N ASN A 85 -9.49 6.95 -1.93
CA ASN A 85 -8.08 7.27 -2.19
C ASN A 85 -7.36 7.77 -0.92
N VAL A 86 -8.10 8.40 -0.01
CA VAL A 86 -7.54 9.00 1.22
C VAL A 86 -7.62 8.05 2.40
N PHE A 87 -8.71 7.31 2.52
CA PHE A 87 -8.97 6.43 3.65
C PHE A 87 -8.97 4.97 3.22
N CYS A 88 -7.82 4.31 3.40
CA CYS A 88 -7.70 2.87 3.28
C CYS A 88 -7.76 2.22 4.66
N PHE A 89 -8.81 1.41 4.89
CA PHE A 89 -9.06 0.71 6.15
C PHE A 89 -8.54 -0.73 6.17
N ASP A 90 -7.88 -1.17 5.10
CA ASP A 90 -7.33 -2.52 5.03
C ASP A 90 -6.11 -2.66 5.96
N PRO A 91 -6.15 -3.60 6.94
CA PRO A 91 -5.05 -3.83 7.87
C PRO A 91 -3.87 -4.56 7.22
N LYS A 92 -4.07 -5.11 6.02
CA LYS A 92 -3.04 -5.75 5.20
C LYS A 92 -2.78 -4.88 3.97
N PRO A 93 -1.63 -4.21 3.82
CA PRO A 93 -1.08 -4.15 2.47
C PRO A 93 -0.82 -5.61 2.09
N GLU A 94 -1.44 -6.09 1.03
CA GLU A 94 -1.35 -7.49 0.59
C GLU A 94 0.13 -7.92 0.48
N ILE A 95 0.62 -8.63 1.49
CA ILE A 95 1.82 -9.45 1.41
C ILE A 95 1.30 -10.88 1.34
N ALA A 96 1.19 -11.38 0.12
CA ALA A 96 1.05 -12.79 -0.21
C ALA A 96 2.27 -13.21 -1.03
#